data_AF-A0A813GKS3-F1
#
_entry.id   AF-A0A813GKS3-F1
#
_cell.length_a   1.000
_cell.length_b   1.000
_cell.length_c   1.000
_cell.angle_alpha   90.00
_cell.angle_beta   90.00
_cell.angle_gamma   90.00
#
_symmetry.space_group_name_H-M   'P 1'
#
loop_
_entity.id
_entity.type
_entity.pdbx_description
1 polymer ?
#
loop_
_entity_poly.entity_id
_entity_poly.type
_entity_poly.pdbx_seq_one_letter_code
_entity_poly.pdbx_strand_id
1 'polypeptide(L)'
;MARLFGSQQTRSPLVNWYCYEADIPLVMKDPQPSPHPFGQVPHMSDDGGVEIFESGAILLYLMDKYGGMNTPEERAKYTKWVVFANATLEEVCFGHKMSGAQIAAPGRTMDKLEVILSKSEYLVDNTFSVADVAVASYLNYVPVFFGAQNLGFV
;
A
#
# COMPACT_ATOMS: atom_id res chain seq x y z
N MET A 1 9.44 -10.56 16.48
CA MET A 1 8.12 -10.69 15.85
C MET A 1 7.56 -9.31 15.56
N ALA A 2 6.95 -9.10 14.38
CA ALA A 2 6.34 -7.83 14.02
C ALA A 2 4.91 -7.72 14.59
N ARG A 3 4.53 -6.51 15.01
CA ARG A 3 3.24 -6.18 15.63
C ARG A 3 2.66 -4.97 14.90
N LEU A 4 1.44 -5.09 14.36
CA LEU A 4 0.75 -4.02 13.64
C LEU A 4 -0.49 -3.56 14.40
N PHE A 5 -0.52 -2.29 14.77
CA PHE A 5 -1.69 -1.63 15.33
C PHE A 5 -2.58 -1.16 14.17
N GLY A 6 -3.83 -1.65 14.11
CA GLY A 6 -4.66 -1.42 12.94
C GLY A 6 -6.02 -2.13 12.96
N SER A 7 -6.84 -1.85 11.94
CA SER A 7 -8.14 -2.50 11.75
C SER A 7 -8.44 -2.70 10.26
N GLN A 8 -9.55 -3.38 9.93
CA GLN A 8 -9.98 -3.57 8.54
C GLN A 8 -10.46 -2.29 7.85
N GLN A 9 -10.83 -1.26 8.64
CA GLN A 9 -11.38 0.01 8.13
C GLN A 9 -10.28 1.09 7.95
N THR A 10 -9.02 0.71 8.09
CA THR A 10 -7.86 1.62 7.98
C THR A 10 -6.94 1.16 6.85
N ARG A 11 -5.80 1.82 6.68
CA ARG A 11 -4.74 1.39 5.73
C ARG A 11 -3.88 0.22 6.26
N SER A 12 -4.35 -0.49 7.27
CA SER A 12 -3.64 -1.62 7.88
C SER A 12 -3.73 -2.93 7.07
N PRO A 13 -4.84 -3.24 6.36
CA PRO A 13 -4.95 -4.47 5.58
C PRO A 13 -3.89 -4.62 4.51
N LEU A 14 -3.38 -3.53 3.92
CA LEU A 14 -2.32 -3.62 2.92
C LEU A 14 -1.01 -4.20 3.49
N VAL A 15 -0.63 -3.80 4.71
CA VAL A 15 0.54 -4.39 5.39
C VAL A 15 0.27 -5.85 5.74
N ASN A 16 -0.92 -6.16 6.27
CA ASN A 16 -1.30 -7.52 6.61
C ASN A 16 -1.31 -8.45 5.38
N TRP A 17 -1.79 -7.96 4.23
CA TRP A 17 -1.80 -8.70 2.97
C TRP A 17 -0.39 -9.00 2.50
N TYR A 18 0.51 -8.02 2.47
CA TYR A 18 1.90 -8.28 2.11
C TYR A 18 2.55 -9.31 3.03
N CYS A 19 2.39 -9.16 4.35
CA CYS A 19 2.95 -10.13 5.30
C CYS A 19 2.40 -11.54 5.10
N TYR A 20 1.10 -11.68 4.79
CA TYR A 20 0.48 -12.97 4.53
C TYR A 20 1.09 -13.65 3.29
N GLU A 21 1.17 -12.93 2.17
CA GLU A 21 1.71 -13.49 0.90
C GLU A 21 3.22 -13.77 0.98
N ALA A 22 3.95 -12.99 1.78
CA ALA A 22 5.40 -13.15 1.96
C ALA A 22 5.77 -14.08 3.13
N ASP A 23 4.80 -14.78 3.74
CA ASP A 23 4.99 -15.63 4.92
C ASP A 23 5.72 -14.95 6.09
N ILE A 24 5.52 -13.63 6.26
CA ILE A 24 6.12 -12.84 7.33
C ILE A 24 5.22 -12.91 8.58
N PRO A 25 5.71 -13.42 9.73
CA PRO A 25 4.92 -13.46 10.95
C PRO A 25 4.55 -12.06 11.45
N LEU A 26 3.25 -11.77 11.46
CA LEU A 26 2.68 -10.50 11.91
C LEU A 26 1.58 -10.74 12.93
N VAL A 27 1.63 -10.02 14.05
CA VAL A 27 0.56 -10.01 15.05
C VAL A 27 -0.21 -8.71 14.99
N MET A 28 -1.52 -8.81 14.76
CA MET A 28 -2.42 -7.66 14.85
C MET A 28 -2.63 -7.24 16.32
N LYS A 29 -2.64 -5.93 16.55
CA LYS A 29 -2.94 -5.28 17.82
C LYS A 29 -4.12 -4.33 17.65
N ASP A 30 -4.82 -4.08 18.76
CA ASP A 30 -5.91 -3.11 18.78
C ASP A 30 -5.44 -1.76 18.23
N PRO A 31 -6.24 -1.08 17.40
CA PRO A 31 -5.81 0.15 16.74
C PRO A 31 -5.62 1.32 17.73
N GLN A 32 -6.23 1.25 18.91
CA GLN A 32 -6.16 2.31 19.92
C GLN A 32 -5.96 1.73 21.33
N PRO A 33 -5.13 2.38 22.18
CA PRO A 33 -4.28 3.54 21.86
C PRO A 33 -3.14 3.17 20.90
N SER A 34 -2.96 3.97 19.85
CA SER A 34 -1.87 3.77 18.89
C SER A 34 -0.56 4.39 19.41
N PRO A 35 0.60 3.68 19.33
CA PRO A 35 1.91 4.25 19.63
C PRO A 35 2.36 5.34 18.65
N HIS A 36 1.65 5.50 17.53
CA HIS A 36 1.89 6.57 16.57
C HIS A 36 1.90 7.95 17.26
N PRO A 37 2.88 8.84 16.98
CA PRO A 37 3.01 10.12 17.68
C PRO A 37 1.78 11.04 17.51
N PHE A 38 1.02 10.82 16.44
CA PHE A 38 -0.24 11.52 16.15
C PHE A 38 -1.52 10.69 16.41
N GLY A 39 -1.41 9.54 17.07
CA GLY A 39 -2.54 8.66 17.41
C GLY A 39 -3.21 7.96 16.21
N GLN A 40 -2.55 7.93 15.04
CA GLN A 40 -3.06 7.32 13.82
C GLN A 40 -2.63 5.86 13.67
N VAL A 41 -3.19 5.16 12.68
CA VAL A 41 -2.82 3.80 12.29
C VAL A 41 -2.72 3.71 10.76
N PRO A 42 -1.89 2.80 10.20
CA PRO A 42 -1.10 1.79 10.90
C PRO A 42 0.15 2.31 11.62
N HIS A 43 0.51 1.61 12.70
CA HIS A 43 1.82 1.68 13.33
C HIS A 43 2.36 0.25 13.50
N MET A 44 3.60 0.00 13.11
CA MET A 44 4.27 -1.28 13.28
C MET A 44 5.43 -1.15 14.26
N SER A 45 5.58 -2.17 15.10
CA SER A 45 6.77 -2.35 15.93
C SER A 45 7.31 -3.77 15.81
N ASP A 46 8.58 -3.97 16.11
CA ASP A 46 9.14 -5.32 16.26
C ASP A 46 9.97 -5.49 17.53
N ASP A 47 10.45 -6.70 17.76
CA ASP A 47 11.24 -7.03 18.96
C ASP A 47 12.70 -6.52 18.88
N GLY A 48 13.11 -6.02 17.71
CA GLY A 48 14.40 -5.34 17.53
C GLY A 48 14.34 -3.86 17.94
N GLY A 49 13.19 -3.36 18.40
CA GLY A 49 13.00 -1.97 18.79
C GLY A 49 12.73 -1.03 17.62
N VAL A 50 12.43 -1.56 16.44
CA VAL A 50 12.02 -0.74 15.30
C VAL A 50 10.58 -0.28 15.49
N GLU A 51 10.32 1.01 15.26
CA GLU A 51 8.99 1.63 15.25
C GLU A 51 8.79 2.38 13.94
N ILE A 52 7.71 2.07 13.22
CA ILE A 52 7.46 2.60 11.88
C ILE A 52 5.97 2.90 11.74
N PHE A 53 5.65 4.09 11.25
CA PHE A 53 4.32 4.47 10.81
C PHE A 53 4.34 4.84 9.33
N GLU A 54 3.17 5.14 8.75
CA GLU A 54 2.89 5.20 7.32
C GLU A 54 2.93 3.82 6.64
N SER A 55 1.81 3.43 6.07
CA SER A 55 1.63 2.10 5.47
C SER A 55 2.66 1.80 4.37
N GLY A 56 3.01 2.78 3.54
CA GLY A 56 4.05 2.65 2.52
C GLY A 56 5.46 2.51 3.10
N ALA A 57 5.79 3.24 4.17
CA ALA A 57 7.08 3.09 4.83
C ALA A 57 7.22 1.71 5.51
N ILE A 58 6.13 1.21 6.10
CA ILE A 58 6.07 -0.14 6.66
C ILE A 58 6.33 -1.19 5.57
N LEU A 59 5.67 -1.08 4.41
CA LEU A 59 5.92 -1.98 3.27
C LEU A 59 7.39 -1.95 2.84
N LEU A 60 7.98 -0.76 2.65
CA LEU A 60 9.37 -0.63 2.21
C LEU A 60 10.36 -1.21 3.23
N TYR A 61 10.10 -1.04 4.52
CA TYR A 61 10.91 -1.68 5.55
C TYR A 61 10.80 -3.21 5.51
N LEU A 62 9.60 -3.76 5.35
CA LEU A 62 9.41 -5.21 5.27
C LEU A 62 10.12 -5.79 4.02
N MET A 63 10.04 -5.08 2.90
CA MET A 63 10.80 -5.42 1.69
C MET A 63 12.31 -5.39 1.94
N ASP A 64 12.84 -4.34 2.57
CA ASP A 64 14.28 -4.27 2.86
C ASP A 64 14.73 -5.37 3.83
N LYS A 65 13.89 -5.68 4.83
CA LYS A 65 14.20 -6.65 5.87
C LYS A 65 14.14 -8.10 5.39
N TYR A 66 13.20 -8.44 4.53
CA TYR A 66 12.91 -9.82 4.14
C TYR A 66 13.12 -10.11 2.64
N GLY A 67 13.11 -9.07 1.79
CA GLY A 67 13.19 -9.21 0.33
C GLY A 67 14.59 -9.18 -0.26
N GLY A 68 15.63 -8.96 0.55
CA GLY A 68 17.03 -9.08 0.11
C GLY A 68 17.52 -7.98 -0.84
N MET A 69 16.94 -6.77 -0.77
CA MET A 69 17.38 -5.63 -1.57
C MET A 69 18.72 -5.09 -1.04
N ASN A 70 19.79 -5.22 -1.82
CA ASN A 70 21.14 -4.86 -1.42
C ASN A 70 21.55 -3.50 -1.98
N THR A 71 21.08 -3.12 -3.17
CA THR A 71 21.50 -1.88 -3.84
C THR A 71 20.41 -0.79 -3.84
N PRO A 72 20.77 0.49 -3.99
CA PRO A 72 19.79 1.55 -4.23
C PRO A 72 18.94 1.31 -5.48
N GLU A 73 19.52 0.75 -6.54
CA GLU A 73 18.84 0.46 -7.80
C GLU A 73 17.76 -0.62 -7.64
N GLU A 74 18.05 -1.66 -6.86
CA GLU A 74 17.08 -2.71 -6.51
C GLU A 74 15.90 -2.11 -5.74
N ARG A 75 16.16 -1.32 -4.70
CA ARG A 75 15.10 -0.65 -3.92
C ARG A 75 14.26 0.30 -4.78
N ALA A 76 14.90 1.07 -5.66
CA ALA A 76 14.23 2.07 -6.48
C ALA A 76 13.11 1.49 -7.37
N LYS A 77 13.25 0.22 -7.79
CA LYS A 77 12.20 -0.47 -8.57
C LYS A 77 10.87 -0.53 -7.82
N TYR A 78 10.90 -0.74 -6.51
CA TYR A 78 9.71 -0.90 -5.67
C TYR A 78 9.30 0.44 -5.04
N THR A 79 10.25 1.21 -4.52
CA THR A 79 10.00 2.49 -3.86
C THR A 79 9.24 3.46 -4.76
N LYS A 80 9.54 3.51 -6.06
CA LYS A 80 8.81 4.37 -7.00
C LYS A 80 7.31 4.07 -7.04
N TRP A 81 6.91 2.79 -6.95
CA TRP A 81 5.52 2.36 -7.00
C TRP A 81 4.80 2.59 -5.67
N VAL A 82 5.46 2.31 -4.55
CA VAL A 82 4.91 2.58 -3.22
C VAL A 82 4.70 4.08 -3.00
N VAL A 83 5.67 4.90 -3.39
CA VAL A 83 5.54 6.36 -3.30
C VAL A 83 4.49 6.88 -4.28
N PHE A 84 4.44 6.35 -5.51
CA PHE A 84 3.37 6.68 -6.46
C PHE A 84 1.98 6.37 -5.89
N ALA A 85 1.81 5.21 -5.23
CA ALA A 85 0.53 4.83 -4.63
C ALA A 85 0.08 5.86 -3.58
N ASN A 86 0.96 6.21 -2.63
CA ASN A 86 0.63 7.12 -1.54
C ASN A 86 0.50 8.58 -1.98
N ALA A 87 1.35 9.04 -2.90
CA ALA A 87 1.45 10.45 -3.24
C ALA A 87 0.62 10.85 -4.47
N THR A 88 0.24 9.91 -5.33
CA THR A 88 -0.45 10.21 -6.59
C THR A 88 -1.70 9.37 -6.76
N LEU A 89 -1.63 8.05 -6.59
CA LEU A 89 -2.78 7.20 -6.79
C LEU A 89 -3.87 7.44 -5.74
N GLU A 90 -3.50 7.69 -4.49
CA GLU A 90 -4.43 8.10 -3.43
C GLU A 90 -5.28 9.31 -3.86
N GLU A 91 -4.64 10.34 -4.38
CA GLU A 91 -5.32 11.55 -4.85
C GLU A 91 -6.18 11.28 -6.08
N VAL A 92 -5.71 10.44 -7.02
CA VAL A 92 -6.51 10.04 -8.18
C VAL A 92 -7.77 9.30 -7.72
N CYS A 93 -7.64 8.36 -6.79
CA CYS A 93 -8.74 7.53 -6.29
C CYS A 93 -9.74 8.29 -5.40
N PHE A 94 -9.28 9.22 -4.57
CA PHE A 94 -10.10 9.83 -3.50
C PHE A 94 -10.27 11.35 -3.60
N GLY A 95 -9.51 12.02 -4.46
CA GLY A 95 -9.54 13.47 -4.66
C GLY A 95 -9.02 14.29 -3.47
N HIS A 96 -8.89 15.61 -3.65
CA HIS A 96 -8.44 16.53 -2.59
C HIS A 96 -9.51 16.85 -1.53
N LYS A 97 -10.78 16.53 -1.80
CA LYS A 97 -11.89 16.81 -0.89
C LYS A 97 -12.56 15.48 -0.58
N MET A 98 -12.48 15.06 0.69
CA MET A 98 -13.30 14.01 1.32
C MET A 98 -14.82 14.32 1.29
N SER A 99 -15.31 15.11 0.33
CA SER A 99 -16.70 15.54 0.18
C SER A 99 -17.49 14.68 -0.82
N GLY A 100 -17.05 13.46 -1.10
CA GLY A 100 -17.85 12.47 -1.85
C GLY A 100 -18.01 12.75 -3.34
N ALA A 101 -17.10 13.50 -3.97
CA ALA A 101 -17.16 13.78 -5.40
C ALA A 101 -15.89 13.31 -6.12
N GLN A 102 -16.01 12.11 -6.69
CA GLN A 102 -15.32 11.58 -7.88
C GLN A 102 -13.78 11.46 -7.88
N ILE A 103 -13.34 10.38 -8.54
CA ILE A 103 -11.97 10.18 -9.03
C ILE A 103 -11.52 11.47 -9.72
N ALA A 104 -10.50 12.15 -9.18
CA ALA A 104 -10.14 13.51 -9.61
C ALA A 104 -9.63 13.58 -11.06
N ALA A 105 -9.10 12.48 -11.59
CA ALA A 105 -8.68 12.35 -12.99
C ALA A 105 -8.53 10.86 -13.40
N PRO A 106 -9.61 10.14 -13.74
CA PRO A 106 -9.54 8.69 -14.00
C PRO A 106 -8.65 8.36 -15.20
N GLY A 107 -8.84 9.03 -16.34
CA GLY A 107 -8.35 8.52 -17.63
C GLY A 107 -6.85 8.31 -17.68
N ARG A 108 -6.07 9.40 -17.76
CA ARG A 108 -4.67 9.27 -18.18
C ARG A 108 -3.77 8.44 -17.25
N THR A 109 -4.08 8.39 -15.95
CA THR A 109 -3.34 7.58 -14.98
C THR A 109 -3.82 6.13 -15.00
N MET A 110 -5.13 5.87 -15.01
CA MET A 110 -5.67 4.51 -15.06
C MET A 110 -5.40 3.85 -16.41
N ASP A 111 -5.52 4.57 -17.52
CA ASP A 111 -5.16 4.10 -18.86
C ASP A 111 -3.70 3.61 -18.92
N LYS A 112 -2.79 4.34 -18.26
CA LYS A 112 -1.39 3.95 -18.19
C LYS A 112 -1.17 2.73 -17.29
N LEU A 113 -1.86 2.64 -16.15
CA LEU A 113 -1.80 1.46 -15.29
C LEU A 113 -2.32 0.23 -16.02
N GLU A 114 -3.42 0.35 -16.76
CA GLU A 114 -3.98 -0.72 -17.59
C GLU A 114 -2.99 -1.20 -18.66
N VAL A 115 -2.36 -0.27 -19.39
CA VAL A 115 -1.32 -0.62 -20.38
C VAL A 115 -0.10 -1.29 -19.76
N ILE A 116 0.22 -0.98 -18.50
CA ILE A 116 1.34 -1.61 -17.78
C ILE A 116 0.96 -3.02 -17.33
N LEU A 117 -0.20 -3.18 -16.69
CA LEU A 117 -0.68 -4.45 -16.13
C LEU A 117 -1.14 -5.44 -17.23
N SER A 118 -1.59 -4.96 -18.38
CA SER A 118 -1.87 -5.83 -19.54
C SER A 118 -0.63 -6.52 -20.11
N LYS A 119 0.58 -6.08 -19.74
CA LYS A 119 1.85 -6.64 -20.24
C LYS A 119 2.57 -7.52 -19.23
N SER A 120 2.17 -7.50 -17.97
CA SER A 120 2.86 -8.18 -16.87
C SER A 120 1.88 -8.44 -15.75
N GLU A 121 1.91 -9.64 -15.18
CA GLU A 121 1.05 -10.02 -14.05
C GLU A 121 1.36 -9.17 -12.81
N TYR A 122 2.63 -8.78 -12.63
CA TYR A 122 3.11 -7.97 -11.51
C TYR A 122 3.86 -6.73 -11.97
N LEU A 123 3.92 -5.70 -11.13
CA LEU A 123 4.51 -4.39 -11.43
C LEU A 123 6.04 -4.39 -11.48
N VAL A 124 6.69 -5.34 -10.81
CA VAL A 124 8.15 -5.43 -10.73
C VAL A 124 8.62 -6.86 -10.95
N ASP A 125 9.59 -7.02 -11.86
CA ASP A 125 10.33 -8.26 -12.11
C ASP A 125 9.47 -9.53 -12.31
N ASN A 126 8.21 -9.37 -12.71
CA ASN A 126 7.20 -10.43 -12.88
C ASN A 126 7.01 -11.30 -11.62
N THR A 127 7.10 -10.69 -10.44
CA THR A 127 6.91 -11.34 -9.14
C THR A 127 6.08 -10.48 -8.21
N PHE A 128 5.20 -11.09 -7.41
CA PHE A 128 4.42 -10.38 -6.41
C PHE A 128 5.31 -9.64 -5.41
N SER A 129 4.97 -8.38 -5.10
CA SER A 129 5.79 -7.51 -4.28
C SER A 129 5.01 -6.43 -3.54
N VAL A 130 5.73 -5.62 -2.75
CA VAL A 130 5.17 -4.42 -2.11
C VAL A 130 4.64 -3.39 -3.10
N ALA A 131 5.14 -3.38 -4.35
CA ALA A 131 4.63 -2.49 -5.39
C ALA A 131 3.16 -2.84 -5.72
N ASP A 132 2.89 -4.14 -5.90
CA ASP A 132 1.57 -4.67 -6.23
C ASP A 132 0.60 -4.43 -5.08
N VAL A 133 1.00 -4.75 -3.85
CA VAL A 133 0.19 -4.50 -2.66
C VAL A 133 -0.15 -3.03 -2.51
N ALA A 134 0.82 -2.13 -2.69
CA ALA A 134 0.58 -0.70 -2.59
C ALA A 134 -0.45 -0.26 -3.63
N VAL A 135 -0.20 -0.49 -4.92
CA VAL A 135 -1.10 -0.04 -6.01
C VAL A 135 -2.48 -0.71 -5.92
N ALA A 136 -2.53 -2.03 -5.80
CA ALA A 136 -3.78 -2.79 -5.79
C ALA A 136 -4.65 -2.46 -4.58
N SER A 137 -4.07 -2.17 -3.41
CA SER A 137 -4.86 -1.79 -2.23
C SER A 137 -5.65 -0.50 -2.47
N TYR A 138 -5.01 0.53 -3.04
CA TYR A 138 -5.70 1.78 -3.37
C TYR A 138 -6.82 1.57 -4.41
N LEU A 139 -6.58 0.74 -5.42
CA LEU A 139 -7.62 0.37 -6.39
C LEU A 139 -8.78 -0.40 -5.76
N ASN A 140 -8.49 -1.35 -4.85
CA ASN A 140 -9.48 -2.15 -4.13
C ASN A 140 -10.30 -1.33 -3.12
N TYR A 141 -9.72 -0.25 -2.59
CA TYR A 141 -10.45 0.65 -1.71
C TYR A 141 -11.51 1.47 -2.45
N VAL A 142 -11.32 1.78 -3.74
CA VAL A 142 -12.31 2.54 -4.54
C VAL A 142 -13.70 1.89 -4.49
N PRO A 143 -13.88 0.59 -4.82
CA PRO A 143 -15.21 -0.02 -4.74
C PRO A 143 -15.76 -0.14 -3.33
N VAL A 144 -14.90 -0.20 -2.31
CA VAL A 144 -15.31 -0.21 -0.90
C VAL A 144 -15.90 1.13 -0.47
N PHE A 145 -15.29 2.25 -0.88
CA PHE A 145 -15.71 3.59 -0.48
C PHE A 145 -16.81 4.19 -1.37
N PHE A 146 -16.86 3.81 -2.65
CA PHE A 146 -17.75 4.44 -3.64
C PHE A 146 -18.71 3.44 -4.31
N GLY A 147 -18.73 2.17 -3.91
CA GLY A 147 -19.46 1.11 -4.61
C GLY A 147 -18.81 0.76 -5.96
N ALA A 148 -19.41 -0.14 -6.74
CA ALA A 148 -18.88 -0.50 -8.06
C ALA A 148 -18.82 0.74 -8.99
N GLN A 149 -17.65 1.38 -9.06
CA GLN A 149 -17.36 2.49 -9.95
C GLN A 149 -16.69 1.94 -11.21
N ASN A 150 -17.08 2.47 -12.37
CA ASN A 150 -16.31 2.22 -13.59
C ASN A 150 -14.99 3.00 -13.49
N LEU A 151 -13.90 2.29 -13.21
CA LEU A 151 -12.55 2.83 -13.14
C LEU A 151 -11.96 3.20 -14.52
N GLY A 152 -12.72 3.00 -15.60
CA GLY A 152 -12.32 3.30 -16.97
C GLY A 152 -11.59 2.16 -17.68
N PHE A 153 -11.49 0.98 -17.04
CA PHE A 153 -10.98 -0.22 -17.69
C PHE A 153 -11.98 -0.70 -18.76
N VAL A 154 -11.47 -1.02 -19.96
CA VAL A 154 -12.26 -1.50 -21.11
C VAL A 154 -12.18 -3.02 -21.20
#